data_AF-A0A938TXS6-F1
#
_entry.id   AF-A0A938TXS6-F1
#
_cell.length_a   1.000
_cell.length_b   1.000
_cell.length_c   1.000
_cell.angle_alpha   90.00
_cell.angle_beta   90.00
_cell.angle_gamma   90.00
#
_symmetry.space_group_name_H-M   'P 1'
#
loop_
_entity.id
_entity.type
_entity.pdbx_description
1 polymer ?
#
loop_
_entity_poly.entity_id
_entity_poly.type
_entity_poly.pdbx_seq_one_letter_code
_entity_poly.pdbx_strand_id
1 'polypeptide(L)' 'LLQTVAVTDTIPLSPEAASLEKIRVLSVAPLLGEAIRRIHNHDSVSSLFV' A
#
# COMPACT_ATOMS: atom_id res chain seq x y z
N LEU A 1 25.32 -3.77 1.26
CA LEU A 1 24.53 -2.59 1.69
C LEU A 1 23.20 -2.59 0.94
N LEU A 2 22.09 -2.28 1.61
CA LEU A 2 20.77 -2.18 0.97
C LEU A 2 20.69 -0.95 0.06
N GLN A 3 20.18 -1.15 -1.16
CA GLN A 3 20.01 -0.08 -2.16
C GLN A 3 18.72 0.72 -1.92
N THR A 4 17.61 0.03 -1.65
CA THR A 4 16.29 0.64 -1.44
C THR A 4 15.45 -0.24 -0.53
N VAL A 5 14.53 0.37 0.21
CA VAL A 5 13.48 -0.29 0.98
C VAL A 5 12.14 0.22 0.48
N ALA A 6 11.30 -0.67 -0.01
CA ALA A 6 9.93 -0.33 -0.41
C ALA A 6 8.96 -0.63 0.74
N VAL A 7 8.06 0.30 1.02
CA VAL A 7 7.00 0.18 2.03
C VAL A 7 5.68 0.65 1.45
N THR A 8 4.56 0.27 2.06
CA THR A 8 3.23 0.77 1.67
C THR A 8 2.86 2.04 2.45
N ASP A 9 1.95 2.84 1.91
CA ASP A 9 1.36 4.02 2.60
C ASP A 9 0.30 3.67 3.65
N THR A 10 0.26 2.42 4.13
CA THR A 10 -0.68 1.95 5.16
C THR A 10 -0.43 2.59 6.54
N ILE A 11 0.80 3.04 6.79
CA ILE A 11 1.20 3.76 7.99
C ILE A 11 2.02 4.98 7.54
N PRO A 12 1.68 6.20 7.98
CA PRO A 12 2.49 7.38 7.69
C PRO A 12 3.91 7.23 8.24
N LEU A 13 4.90 7.66 7.46
CA LEU A 13 6.28 7.67 7.93
C LEU A 13 6.45 8.68 9.06
N SER A 14 7.32 8.34 10.02
CA SER A 14 7.83 9.34 10.96
C SER A 14 8.68 10.38 10.21
N PRO A 15 8.86 11.59 10.76
CA PRO A 15 9.71 12.62 10.14
C PRO A 15 11.14 12.12 9.85
N GLU A 16 11.71 11.32 10.74
CA GLU A 16 13.04 10.74 10.59
C GLU A 16 13.09 9.76 9.41
N ALA A 17 12.09 8.88 9.29
CA ALA A 17 12.00 7.94 8.19
C ALA A 17 11.75 8.64 6.84
N ALA A 18 10.92 9.69 6.83
CA ALA A 18 10.65 10.48 5.64
C ALA A 18 11.89 11.22 5.10
N SER A 19 12.88 11.49 5.95
CA SER A 19 14.15 12.10 5.56
C SER A 19 15.14 11.13 4.86
N LEU A 20 14.87 9.82 4.87
CA LEU A 20 15.75 8.82 4.29
C LEU A 20 15.45 8.60 2.80
N GLU A 21 16.39 8.98 1.92
CA GLU A 21 16.25 8.82 0.45
C GLU A 21 16.07 7.36 -0.02
N LYS A 22 16.41 6.39 0.83
CA LYS A 22 16.33 4.96 0.52
C LYS A 22 14.94 4.36 0.71
N ILE A 23 14.00 5.08 1.33
CA ILE A 23 12.64 4.58 1.56
C ILE A 23 11.73 5.04 0.43
N ARG A 24 11.15 4.09 -0.28
CA ARG A 24 10.14 4.33 -1.31
C ARG A 24 8.78 3.91 -0.80
N VAL A 25 7.85 4.85 -0.72
CA VAL A 25 6.45 4.59 -0.35
C VAL A 25 5.64 4.24 -1.59
N LEU A 26 4.89 3.14 -1.56
CA LEU A 26 3.99 2.67 -2.60
C LEU A 26 2.55 2.76 -2.11
N SER A 27 1.66 3.32 -2.92
CA SER A 27 0.26 3.44 -2.50
C SER A 27 -0.50 2.14 -2.66
N VAL A 28 -1.27 1.76 -1.63
CA VAL A 28 -2.25 0.67 -1.69
C VAL A 28 -3.70 1.17 -1.86
N ALA A 29 -3.91 2.48 -1.98
CA ALA A 29 -5.24 3.07 -2.11
C ALA A 29 -6.10 2.46 -3.23
N PRO A 30 -5.58 2.18 -4.45
CA PRO A 30 -6.39 1.53 -5.50
C PRO A 30 -6.86 0.13 -5.11
N LEU A 31 -6.00 -0.66 -4.45
CA LEU A 31 -6.32 -2.01 -4.00
C LEU A 31 -7.41 -2.00 -2.91
N LEU A 32 -7.26 -1.10 -1.93
CA LEU A 32 -8.24 -0.93 -0.85
C LEU A 32 -9.58 -0.40 -1.38
N GLY A 33 -9.55 0.56 -2.31
CA GLY A 33 -10.76 1.09 -2.93
C GLY A 33 -11.55 0.02 -3.69
N GLU A 34 -10.85 -0.84 -4.43
CA GLU A 34 -11.49 -1.96 -5.14
C GLU A 34 -12.02 -3.03 -4.18
N ALA A 35 -11.32 -3.31 -3.09
CA ALA A 35 -11.83 -4.20 -2.05
C ALA A 35 -13.15 -3.68 -1.44
N ILE A 36 -13.22 -2.37 -1.14
CA ILE A 36 -14.44 -1.71 -0.65
C ILE A 36 -15.58 -1.84 -1.68
N ARG A 37 -15.30 -1.53 -2.95
CA ARG A 37 -16.30 -1.65 -4.05
C ARG A 37 -16.86 -3.06 -4.14
N ARG A 38 -16.00 -4.08 -4.03
CA ARG A 38 -16.39 -5.49 -4.11
C ARG A 38 -17.24 -5.92 -2.93
N ILE A 39 -16.86 -5.54 -1.71
CA ILE A 39 -17.65 -5.79 -0.50
C ILE A 39 -19.05 -5.18 -0.64
N HIS A 40 -19.12 -3.94 -1.13
CA HIS A 40 -20.39 -3.25 -1.34
C HIS A 40 -21.29 -3.95 -2.37
N ASN A 41 -20.70 -4.47 -3.45
CA ASN A 41 -21.45 -5.13 -4.53
C ASN A 41 -21.64 -6.64 -4.33
N HIS A 42 -21.20 -7.21 -3.21
CA HIS A 42 -21.13 -8.67 -3.00
C HIS A 42 -20.29 -9.41 -4.06
N ASP A 43 -19.34 -8.73 -4.70
CA ASP A 43 -18.35 -9.33 -5.58
C ASP A 43 -17.29 -10.07 -4.74
N SER A 44 -16.63 -11.08 -5.34
CA SER A 44 -15.55 -11.79 -4.65
C SER A 44 -14.33 -10.89 -4.43
N VAL A 45 -13.93 -10.70 -3.17
CA VAL A 45 -12.66 -10.03 -2.81
C VAL A 45 -11.45 -10.91 -3.14
N SER A 46 -11.60 -12.25 -3.10
CA SER A 46 -10.47 -13.17 -3.34
C SER A 46 -9.89 -13.06 -4.75
N SER A 47 -10.65 -12.53 -5.72
CA SER A 47 -10.13 -12.31 -7.07
C SER A 47 -9.16 -11.12 -7.18
N LEU A 48 -8.85 -10.41 -6.09
CA LEU A 48 -7.75 -9.45 -6.04
C LEU A 48 -6.38 -10.11 -5.82
N PHE A 49 -6.36 -11.41 -5.51
CA PHE A 49 -5.16 -12.18 -5.17
C PHE A 49 -4.78 -13.19 -6.27
N VAL A 50 -5.09 -12.87 -7.53
CA VAL A 50 -4.76 -13.68 -8.72
C VAL A 50 -3.48 -13.22 -9.40
#